data_AF-A0A5B0M336-F1
#
_entry.id   AF-A0A5B0M336-F1
#
_cell.length_a   1.000
_cell.length_b   1.000
_cell.length_c   1.000
_cell.angle_alpha   90.00
_cell.angle_beta   90.00
_cell.angle_gamma   90.00
#
_symmetry.space_group_name_H-M   'P 1'
#
loop_
_entity.id
_entity.type
_entity.pdbx_description
1 polymer ?
#
loop_
_entity_poly.entity_id
_entity_poly.type
_entity_poly.pdbx_seq_one_letter_code
_entity_poly.pdbx_strand_id
1 'polypeptide(L)'
;MRSSSQVFLATGLLSALFLGSSTHAYSANNRGSPQVKAYYPSYNFEAQPVSKIDWTAYTDLLYFMVIPQPDFTLSYDPKLTRAQGEKLVTEFVAEARKNNVNALFSAGGWTGSRHFSNLTSTETSRKKFAQVLVNFGQKHGFAGIEMDWEYANGDGIGCNSRNPADVVNFGLLVKEIRALWPHASITAALGISGFNGADGKNCDGPGDCFAGAKSRLREPHGL
;
A
#
# COMPACT_ATOMS: atom_id res chain seq x y z
N MET A 1 -74.72 34.09 -7.74
CA MET A 1 -74.01 33.88 -6.46
C MET A 1 -73.21 32.58 -6.54
N ARG A 2 -71.90 32.66 -6.26
CA ARG A 2 -70.90 31.59 -6.06
C ARG A 2 -70.72 30.54 -7.18
N SER A 3 -69.66 30.71 -7.97
CA SER A 3 -68.91 29.59 -8.55
C SER A 3 -67.46 29.77 -8.18
N SER A 4 -66.95 28.81 -7.41
CA SER A 4 -65.60 28.73 -6.89
C SER A 4 -64.79 27.83 -7.82
N SER A 5 -63.60 28.27 -8.23
CA SER A 5 -62.59 27.35 -8.75
C SER A 5 -61.24 27.83 -8.22
N GLN A 6 -60.81 27.15 -7.15
CA GLN A 6 -59.48 27.32 -6.57
C GLN A 6 -58.47 26.61 -7.46
N VAL A 7 -57.46 27.35 -7.90
CA VAL A 7 -56.26 26.80 -8.54
C VAL A 7 -55.37 26.25 -7.43
N PHE A 8 -55.22 24.93 -7.39
CA PHE A 8 -54.23 24.26 -6.55
C PHE A 8 -52.83 24.49 -7.13
N LEU A 9 -52.00 25.28 -6.44
CA LEU A 9 -50.56 25.29 -6.64
C LEU A 9 -49.98 24.03 -5.97
N ALA A 10 -49.55 23.07 -6.79
CA ALA A 10 -48.81 21.91 -6.34
C ALA A 10 -47.37 22.31 -5.98
N THR A 11 -47.07 22.41 -4.69
CA THR A 11 -45.70 22.50 -4.17
C THR A 11 -45.08 21.11 -4.11
N GLY A 12 -44.34 20.72 -5.15
CA GLY A 12 -43.48 19.55 -5.13
C GLY A 12 -42.17 19.85 -4.39
N LEU A 13 -42.11 19.60 -3.09
CA LEU A 13 -40.83 19.49 -2.37
C LEU A 13 -40.23 18.10 -2.67
N LEU A 14 -39.31 18.04 -3.63
CA LEU A 14 -38.49 16.87 -3.87
C LEU A 14 -37.29 16.92 -2.90
N SER A 15 -37.47 16.36 -1.70
CA SER A 15 -36.37 16.15 -0.77
C SER A 15 -35.50 15.00 -1.27
N ALA A 16 -34.44 15.31 -2.01
CA ALA A 16 -33.40 14.35 -2.34
C ALA A 16 -32.61 13.99 -1.08
N LEU A 17 -32.93 12.84 -0.47
CA LEU A 17 -32.05 12.22 0.52
C LEU A 17 -30.77 11.76 -0.19
N PHE A 18 -29.71 12.57 -0.09
CA PHE A 18 -28.36 12.08 -0.31
C PHE A 18 -28.00 11.13 0.84
N LEU A 19 -28.20 9.83 0.61
CA LEU A 19 -27.51 8.79 1.37
C LEU A 19 -26.03 8.86 0.99
N GLY A 20 -25.30 9.73 1.67
CA GLY A 20 -23.85 9.69 1.70
C GLY A 20 -23.41 8.41 2.38
N SER A 21 -23.22 7.34 1.60
CA SER A 21 -22.48 6.16 2.03
C SER A 21 -21.07 6.62 2.38
N SER A 22 -20.90 6.96 3.65
CA SER A 22 -19.61 7.34 4.20
C SER A 22 -18.78 6.06 4.19
N THR A 23 -17.97 5.86 3.15
CA THR A 23 -16.97 4.79 3.08
C THR A 23 -15.85 5.10 4.07
N HIS A 24 -16.18 5.07 5.36
CA HIS A 24 -15.19 4.96 6.41
C HIS A 24 -14.63 3.55 6.26
N ALA A 25 -13.40 3.44 5.74
CA ALA A 25 -12.58 2.28 6.00
C ALA A 25 -12.64 2.04 7.50
N TYR A 26 -13.17 0.88 7.90
CA TYR A 26 -13.26 0.49 9.29
C TYR A 26 -11.84 0.29 9.79
N SER A 27 -11.25 1.34 10.36
CA SER A 27 -10.05 1.20 11.15
C SER A 27 -10.51 0.48 12.41
N ALA A 28 -10.30 -0.83 12.47
CA ALA A 28 -10.54 -1.61 13.68
C ALA A 28 -9.71 -0.97 14.81
N ASN A 29 -10.39 -0.21 15.65
CA ASN A 29 -9.79 0.69 16.63
C ASN A 29 -9.39 -0.09 17.89
N ASN A 30 -8.64 -1.19 17.73
CA ASN A 30 -8.16 -2.03 18.82
C ASN A 30 -6.64 -1.92 18.94
N ARG A 31 -6.16 -0.79 19.48
CA ARG A 31 -4.74 -0.59 19.84
C ARG A 31 -4.27 -1.42 21.05
N GLY A 32 -5.04 -2.45 21.46
CA GLY A 32 -4.78 -3.25 22.66
C GLY A 32 -4.80 -4.77 22.49
N SER A 33 -5.24 -5.30 21.34
CA SER A 33 -5.22 -6.74 21.06
C SER A 33 -4.05 -7.11 20.13
N PRO A 34 -3.44 -8.30 20.29
CA PRO A 34 -2.43 -8.78 19.34
C PRO A 34 -2.93 -8.75 17.90
N GLN A 35 -2.07 -8.33 16.97
CA GLN A 35 -2.34 -8.45 15.54
C GLN A 35 -1.89 -9.83 15.06
N VAL A 36 -2.74 -10.54 14.31
CA VAL A 36 -2.39 -11.79 13.63
C VAL A 36 -2.47 -11.53 12.14
N LYS A 37 -1.31 -11.51 11.48
CA LYS A 37 -1.18 -11.18 10.07
C LYS A 37 -0.77 -12.40 9.25
N ALA A 38 -1.34 -12.54 8.06
CA ALA A 38 -0.95 -13.58 7.13
C ALA A 38 -0.89 -13.09 5.68
N TYR A 39 -0.05 -13.74 4.90
CA TYR A 39 0.03 -13.53 3.46
C TYR A 39 -0.99 -14.37 2.72
N TYR A 40 -1.67 -13.75 1.77
CA TYR A 40 -2.39 -14.42 0.70
C TYR A 40 -1.50 -14.46 -0.56
N PRO A 41 -0.80 -15.58 -0.84
CA PRO A 41 0.08 -15.70 -1.99
C PRO A 41 -0.70 -15.90 -3.28
N SER A 42 -0.91 -14.83 -4.03
CA SER A 42 -1.64 -14.79 -5.30
C SER A 42 -1.10 -15.75 -6.37
N TYR A 43 0.18 -16.14 -6.34
CA TYR A 43 0.70 -17.22 -7.22
C TYR A 43 0.10 -18.60 -6.96
N ASN A 44 -0.64 -18.77 -5.86
CA ASN A 44 -1.29 -20.02 -5.45
C ASN A 44 -2.83 -19.93 -5.46
N PHE A 45 -3.38 -18.92 -6.13
CA PHE A 45 -4.83 -18.61 -6.13
C PHE A 45 -5.73 -19.76 -6.60
N GLU A 46 -5.23 -20.69 -7.41
CA GLU A 46 -6.00 -21.85 -7.87
C GLU A 46 -6.17 -22.90 -6.77
N ALA A 47 -5.11 -23.21 -6.04
CA ALA A 47 -5.13 -24.20 -4.95
C ALA A 47 -5.77 -23.63 -3.68
N GLN A 48 -5.47 -22.37 -3.40
CA GLN A 48 -5.92 -21.60 -2.24
C GLN A 48 -6.66 -20.34 -2.70
N PRO A 49 -7.88 -20.47 -3.26
CA PRO A 49 -8.68 -19.31 -3.63
C PRO A 49 -9.15 -18.54 -2.39
N VAL A 50 -9.50 -17.27 -2.59
CA VAL A 50 -10.01 -16.37 -1.55
C VAL A 50 -11.16 -17.00 -0.72
N SER A 51 -12.01 -17.80 -1.36
CA SER A 51 -13.13 -18.49 -0.71
C SER A 51 -12.74 -19.58 0.28
N LYS A 52 -11.49 -20.05 0.29
CA LYS A 52 -10.97 -21.05 1.24
C LYS A 52 -10.22 -20.44 2.42
N ILE A 53 -10.07 -19.12 2.48
CA ILE A 53 -9.42 -18.45 3.61
C ILE A 53 -10.29 -18.61 4.85
N ASP A 54 -9.72 -19.10 5.94
CA ASP A 54 -10.33 -18.98 7.27
C ASP A 54 -10.11 -17.57 7.81
N TRP A 55 -11.04 -16.67 7.49
CA TRP A 55 -10.95 -15.27 7.87
C TRP A 55 -10.99 -15.04 9.38
N THR A 56 -11.51 -15.99 10.16
CA THR A 56 -11.66 -15.82 11.62
C THR A 56 -10.34 -15.90 12.36
N ALA A 57 -9.29 -16.44 11.72
CA ALA A 57 -7.97 -16.59 12.29
C ALA A 57 -7.11 -15.32 12.29
N TYR A 58 -7.55 -14.24 11.63
CA TYR A 58 -6.68 -13.10 11.31
C TYR A 58 -7.28 -11.74 11.65
N THR A 59 -6.43 -10.80 12.04
CA THR A 59 -6.80 -9.37 12.15
C THR A 59 -6.53 -8.61 10.87
N ASP A 60 -5.46 -8.99 10.16
CA ASP A 60 -5.04 -8.37 8.91
C ASP A 60 -4.57 -9.47 7.92
N LEU A 61 -4.91 -9.35 6.64
CA LEU A 61 -4.29 -10.18 5.59
C LEU A 61 -3.63 -9.30 4.53
N LEU A 62 -2.53 -9.81 3.99
CA LEU A 62 -1.73 -9.15 2.98
C LEU A 62 -1.89 -9.85 1.64
N TYR A 63 -2.44 -9.17 0.65
CA TYR A 63 -2.44 -9.63 -0.73
C TYR A 63 -1.00 -9.59 -1.27
N PHE A 64 -0.39 -10.74 -1.49
CA PHE A 64 0.96 -10.88 -2.02
C PHE A 64 0.90 -11.43 -3.46
N MET A 65 1.21 -10.69 -4.51
CA MET A 65 1.96 -9.44 -4.53
C MET A 65 1.48 -8.46 -5.59
N VAL A 66 1.79 -7.20 -5.35
CA VAL A 66 1.70 -6.10 -6.32
C VAL A 66 3.12 -5.67 -6.65
N ILE A 67 3.49 -5.67 -7.93
CA ILE A 67 4.90 -5.57 -8.35
C ILE A 67 5.17 -4.22 -9.00
N PRO A 68 6.07 -3.40 -8.42
CA PRO A 68 6.51 -2.16 -9.05
C PRO A 68 7.26 -2.39 -10.36
N GLN A 69 6.89 -1.65 -11.40
CA GLN A 69 7.52 -1.67 -12.72
C GLN A 69 8.38 -0.42 -12.93
N PRO A 70 9.40 -0.45 -13.81
CA PRO A 70 10.34 0.66 -13.98
C PRO A 70 9.69 1.93 -14.57
N ASP A 71 8.52 1.81 -15.17
CA ASP A 71 7.74 2.90 -15.76
C ASP A 71 6.73 3.55 -14.80
N PHE A 72 6.83 3.26 -13.50
CA PHE A 72 5.88 3.69 -12.46
C PHE A 72 4.48 3.08 -12.61
N THR A 73 4.34 1.95 -13.30
CA THR A 73 3.14 1.12 -13.23
C THR A 73 3.27 0.05 -12.15
N LEU A 74 2.15 -0.59 -11.82
CA LEU A 74 2.11 -1.75 -10.93
C LEU A 74 1.54 -2.93 -11.72
N SER A 75 2.18 -4.09 -11.64
CA SER A 75 1.64 -5.34 -12.16
C SER A 75 1.19 -6.26 -11.03
N TYR A 76 0.52 -7.34 -11.40
CA TYR A 76 0.16 -8.43 -10.48
C TYR A 76 1.18 -9.56 -10.59
N ASP A 77 0.92 -10.65 -9.89
CA ASP A 77 1.63 -11.90 -10.06
C ASP A 77 1.74 -12.29 -11.56
N PRO A 78 2.92 -12.72 -12.04
CA PRO A 78 3.12 -13.08 -13.45
C PRO A 78 2.24 -14.22 -13.96
N LYS A 79 1.65 -15.05 -13.08
CA LYS A 79 0.68 -16.08 -13.48
C LYS A 79 -0.70 -15.52 -13.81
N LEU A 80 -0.97 -14.26 -13.47
CA LEU A 80 -2.25 -13.60 -13.68
C LEU A 80 -2.16 -12.66 -14.89
N THR A 81 -3.16 -12.72 -15.77
CA THR A 81 -3.45 -11.59 -16.65
C THR A 81 -3.87 -10.37 -15.82
N ARG A 82 -3.76 -9.17 -16.40
CA ARG A 82 -4.22 -7.93 -15.74
C ARG A 82 -5.66 -8.05 -15.22
N ALA A 83 -6.57 -8.58 -16.04
CA ALA A 83 -7.97 -8.75 -15.68
C ALA A 83 -8.17 -9.73 -14.52
N GLN A 84 -7.43 -10.85 -14.50
CA GLN A 84 -7.48 -11.81 -13.40
C GLN A 84 -6.95 -11.19 -12.09
N GLY A 85 -5.86 -10.43 -12.17
CA GLY A 85 -5.32 -9.72 -11.00
C GLY A 85 -6.28 -8.67 -10.43
N GLU A 86 -6.90 -7.85 -11.29
CA GLU A 86 -7.93 -6.88 -10.85
C GLU A 86 -9.12 -7.58 -10.20
N LYS A 87 -9.60 -8.69 -10.78
CA LYS A 87 -10.68 -9.50 -10.21
C LYS A 87 -10.30 -10.08 -8.85
N LEU A 88 -9.11 -10.68 -8.74
CA LEU A 88 -8.66 -11.34 -7.51
C LEU A 88 -8.47 -10.34 -6.36
N VAL A 89 -7.90 -9.16 -6.64
CA VAL A 89 -7.81 -8.08 -5.65
C VAL A 89 -9.19 -7.63 -5.20
N THR A 90 -10.12 -7.44 -6.14
CA THR A 90 -11.49 -7.01 -5.82
C THR A 90 -12.19 -8.04 -4.92
N GLU A 91 -12.07 -9.33 -5.24
CA GLU A 91 -12.62 -10.43 -4.43
C GLU A 91 -11.98 -10.50 -3.04
N PHE A 92 -10.65 -10.40 -2.98
CA PHE A 92 -9.90 -10.43 -1.72
C PHE A 92 -10.33 -9.31 -0.76
N VAL A 93 -10.39 -8.07 -1.23
CA VAL A 93 -10.78 -6.93 -0.39
C VAL A 93 -12.25 -7.02 0.03
N ALA A 94 -13.13 -7.47 -0.86
CA ALA A 94 -14.56 -7.61 -0.55
C ALA A 94 -14.80 -8.66 0.54
N GLU A 95 -14.18 -9.84 0.45
CA GLU A 95 -14.31 -10.89 1.47
C GLU A 95 -13.62 -10.50 2.78
N ALA A 96 -12.46 -9.82 2.75
CA ALA A 96 -11.83 -9.30 3.96
C ALA A 96 -12.77 -8.34 4.71
N ARG A 97 -13.39 -7.39 3.99
CA ARG A 97 -14.35 -6.45 4.57
C ARG A 97 -15.56 -7.15 5.18
N LYS A 98 -16.12 -8.14 4.48
CA LYS A 98 -17.27 -8.93 4.97
C LYS A 98 -16.98 -9.67 6.27
N ASN A 99 -15.72 -10.05 6.50
CA ASN A 99 -15.28 -10.77 7.69
C ASN A 99 -14.61 -9.86 8.74
N ASN A 100 -14.69 -8.53 8.59
CA ASN A 100 -14.07 -7.55 9.49
C ASN A 100 -12.53 -7.69 9.62
N VAL A 101 -11.86 -8.09 8.54
CA VAL A 101 -10.41 -8.22 8.47
C VAL A 101 -9.82 -7.05 7.67
N ASN A 102 -8.70 -6.49 8.15
CA ASN A 102 -7.99 -5.45 7.42
C ASN A 102 -7.25 -6.04 6.22
N ALA A 103 -7.65 -5.66 5.01
CA ALA A 103 -6.89 -6.00 3.80
C ALA A 103 -5.74 -5.02 3.60
N LEU A 104 -4.49 -5.51 3.52
CA LEU A 104 -3.34 -4.78 3.03
C LEU A 104 -2.90 -5.38 1.70
N PHE A 105 -2.19 -4.62 0.86
CA PHE A 105 -1.43 -5.19 -0.25
C PHE A 105 0.05 -5.13 0.06
N SER A 106 0.77 -6.18 -0.33
CA SER A 106 2.23 -6.22 -0.22
C SER A 106 2.85 -5.86 -1.57
N ALA A 107 3.64 -4.79 -1.56
CA ALA A 107 4.35 -4.28 -2.73
C ALA A 107 5.78 -4.81 -2.74
N GLY A 108 6.14 -5.58 -3.77
CA GLY A 108 7.48 -6.14 -3.92
C GLY A 108 7.52 -7.67 -3.86
N GLY A 109 8.24 -8.21 -2.89
CA GLY A 109 8.63 -9.61 -2.76
C GLY A 109 9.93 -9.94 -3.48
N TRP A 110 10.44 -11.16 -3.26
CA TRP A 110 11.71 -11.64 -3.79
C TRP A 110 11.94 -11.35 -5.28
N THR A 111 10.96 -11.68 -6.14
CA THR A 111 11.04 -11.45 -7.58
C THR A 111 10.55 -10.06 -8.00
N GLY A 112 9.78 -9.38 -7.15
CA GLY A 112 9.14 -8.09 -7.42
C GLY A 112 9.93 -6.86 -6.97
N SER A 113 11.10 -7.05 -6.35
CA SER A 113 11.88 -5.97 -5.74
C SER A 113 12.83 -5.21 -6.68
N ARG A 114 12.88 -5.58 -7.95
CA ARG A 114 13.97 -5.19 -8.88
C ARG A 114 14.12 -3.68 -9.06
N HIS A 115 13.03 -2.92 -8.97
CA HIS A 115 12.98 -1.53 -9.40
C HIS A 115 12.89 -0.50 -8.26
N PHE A 116 12.81 -0.94 -7.00
CA PHE A 116 12.61 -0.02 -5.87
C PHE A 116 13.71 1.05 -5.76
N SER A 117 14.98 0.69 -5.89
CA SER A 117 16.08 1.67 -5.76
C SER A 117 15.94 2.80 -6.78
N ASN A 118 15.71 2.45 -8.05
CA ASN A 118 15.52 3.46 -9.11
C ASN A 118 14.26 4.30 -8.90
N LEU A 119 13.13 3.66 -8.55
CA LEU A 119 11.84 4.33 -8.31
C LEU A 119 11.87 5.27 -7.09
N THR A 120 12.85 5.11 -6.20
CA THR A 120 12.99 5.90 -4.98
C THR A 120 14.24 6.80 -4.95
N SER A 121 15.03 6.81 -6.02
CA SER A 121 16.36 7.42 -6.05
C SER A 121 16.38 8.95 -5.92
N THR A 122 15.31 9.62 -6.32
CA THR A 122 15.18 11.09 -6.29
C THR A 122 13.89 11.50 -5.59
N GLU A 123 13.80 12.75 -5.14
CA GLU A 123 12.57 13.27 -4.54
C GLU A 123 11.38 13.17 -5.50
N THR A 124 11.55 13.62 -6.75
CA THR A 124 10.50 13.58 -7.77
C THR A 124 10.04 12.15 -8.06
N SER A 125 10.98 11.20 -8.22
CA SER A 125 10.63 9.79 -8.45
C SER A 125 9.93 9.17 -7.24
N ARG A 126 10.43 9.38 -6.01
CA ARG A 126 9.77 8.90 -4.79
C ARG A 126 8.36 9.42 -4.66
N LYS A 127 8.13 10.72 -4.83
CA LYS A 127 6.78 11.32 -4.72
C LYS A 127 5.83 10.70 -5.73
N LYS A 128 6.28 10.54 -6.98
CA LYS A 128 5.51 9.86 -8.02
C LYS A 128 5.21 8.41 -7.64
N PHE A 129 6.19 7.68 -7.15
CA PHE A 129 6.03 6.28 -6.76
C PHE A 129 5.10 6.11 -5.55
N ALA A 130 5.23 6.98 -4.53
CA ALA A 130 4.31 7.03 -3.39
C ALA A 130 2.87 7.25 -3.85
N GLN A 131 2.64 8.19 -4.78
CA GLN A 131 1.32 8.44 -5.34
C GLN A 131 0.75 7.21 -6.07
N VAL A 132 1.57 6.49 -6.83
CA VAL A 132 1.17 5.26 -7.53
C VAL A 132 0.72 4.19 -6.54
N LEU A 133 1.49 3.96 -5.47
CA LEU A 133 1.16 3.00 -4.42
C LEU A 133 -0.12 3.38 -3.67
N VAL A 134 -0.25 4.64 -3.27
CA VAL A 134 -1.43 5.14 -2.55
C VAL A 134 -2.68 5.08 -3.42
N ASN A 135 -2.59 5.48 -4.69
CA ASN A 135 -3.70 5.41 -5.63
C ASN A 135 -4.19 3.98 -5.80
N PHE A 136 -3.27 3.01 -5.90
CA PHE A 136 -3.63 1.60 -5.97
C PHE A 136 -4.37 1.14 -4.71
N GLY A 137 -3.80 1.41 -3.54
CA GLY A 137 -4.40 1.04 -2.25
C GLY A 137 -5.82 1.60 -2.08
N GLN A 138 -5.99 2.91 -2.34
CA GLN A 138 -7.27 3.60 -2.21
C GLN A 138 -8.29 3.15 -3.26
N LYS A 139 -7.88 3.00 -4.53
CA LYS A 139 -8.76 2.53 -5.62
C LYS A 139 -9.37 1.17 -5.29
N HIS A 140 -8.58 0.26 -4.75
CA HIS A 140 -9.01 -1.11 -4.46
C HIS A 140 -9.62 -1.27 -3.07
N GLY A 141 -9.61 -0.24 -2.22
CA GLY A 141 -10.22 -0.27 -0.89
C GLY A 141 -9.41 -1.02 0.17
N PHE A 142 -8.09 -1.13 -0.02
CA PHE A 142 -7.19 -1.64 1.01
C PHE A 142 -7.17 -0.69 2.22
N ALA A 143 -6.85 -1.22 3.40
CA ALA A 143 -6.64 -0.48 4.64
C ALA A 143 -5.18 -0.04 4.84
N GLY A 144 -4.27 -0.54 4.01
CA GLY A 144 -2.85 -0.24 4.12
C GLY A 144 -1.97 -0.92 3.08
N ILE A 145 -0.68 -0.74 3.27
CA ILE A 145 0.39 -1.26 2.42
C ILE A 145 1.46 -1.92 3.29
N GLU A 146 1.99 -3.04 2.81
CA GLU A 146 3.28 -3.54 3.23
C GLU A 146 4.32 -3.27 2.16
N MET A 147 5.47 -2.75 2.59
CA MET A 147 6.65 -2.65 1.76
C MET A 147 7.49 -3.91 1.91
N ASP A 148 7.53 -4.74 0.89
CA ASP A 148 8.33 -5.96 0.84
C ASP A 148 9.48 -5.79 -0.17
N TRP A 149 10.36 -4.80 0.09
CA TRP A 149 11.55 -4.56 -0.73
C TRP A 149 12.69 -5.43 -0.22
N GLU A 150 13.04 -6.45 -1.00
CA GLU A 150 14.07 -7.43 -0.70
C GLU A 150 15.31 -7.29 -1.60
N TYR A 151 16.33 -6.51 -1.25
CA TYR A 151 16.45 -5.64 -0.07
C TYR A 151 16.96 -4.25 -0.45
N ALA A 152 16.64 -3.22 0.34
CA ALA A 152 17.26 -1.90 0.22
C ALA A 152 18.80 -2.04 0.32
N ASN A 153 19.52 -1.49 -0.68
CA ASN A 153 20.98 -1.63 -0.85
C ASN A 153 21.51 -3.08 -0.81
N GLY A 154 20.66 -4.09 -1.05
CA GLY A 154 21.01 -5.51 -1.04
C GLY A 154 20.78 -6.17 -2.39
N ASP A 155 21.49 -7.28 -2.63
CA ASP A 155 21.45 -7.96 -3.93
C ASP A 155 20.10 -8.65 -4.19
N GLY A 156 19.40 -9.10 -3.15
CA GLY A 156 18.10 -9.78 -3.26
C GLY A 156 18.18 -10.98 -4.22
N ILE A 157 17.32 -11.00 -5.24
CA ILE A 157 17.33 -12.02 -6.29
C ILE A 157 18.54 -11.93 -7.26
N GLY A 158 19.44 -10.98 -7.07
CA GLY A 158 20.71 -10.83 -7.81
C GLY A 158 20.67 -9.85 -8.98
N CYS A 159 19.49 -9.35 -9.37
CA CYS A 159 19.33 -8.35 -10.44
C CYS A 159 18.57 -7.09 -10.00
N ASN A 160 18.50 -6.85 -8.70
CA ASN A 160 17.88 -5.64 -8.18
C ASN A 160 18.72 -4.40 -8.49
N SER A 161 18.04 -3.29 -8.79
CA SER A 161 18.65 -1.97 -8.65
C SER A 161 19.01 -1.72 -7.18
N ARG A 162 20.18 -1.15 -6.93
CA ARG A 162 20.71 -0.87 -5.60
C ARG A 162 21.43 0.48 -5.54
N ASN A 163 21.34 1.14 -4.40
CA ASN A 163 22.03 2.38 -4.11
C ASN A 163 22.38 2.46 -2.61
N PRO A 164 23.58 2.92 -2.22
CA PRO A 164 23.92 3.21 -0.83
C PRO A 164 22.91 4.10 -0.07
N ALA A 165 22.11 4.90 -0.80
CA ALA A 165 21.07 5.76 -0.22
C ALA A 165 19.71 5.05 -0.04
N ASP A 166 19.56 3.77 -0.40
CA ASP A 166 18.26 3.08 -0.45
C ASP A 166 17.53 3.06 0.90
N VAL A 167 18.23 2.86 2.02
CA VAL A 167 17.59 2.86 3.35
C VAL A 167 17.04 4.24 3.70
N VAL A 168 17.76 5.30 3.33
CA VAL A 168 17.28 6.68 3.51
C VAL A 168 16.07 6.91 2.61
N ASN A 169 16.16 6.51 1.34
CA ASN A 169 15.10 6.66 0.36
C ASN A 169 13.85 5.85 0.74
N PHE A 170 14.01 4.68 1.35
CA PHE A 170 12.93 3.89 1.93
C PHE A 170 12.22 4.66 3.05
N GLY A 171 12.97 5.19 4.02
CA GLY A 171 12.40 6.00 5.09
C GLY A 171 11.69 7.26 4.58
N LEU A 172 12.25 7.91 3.55
CA LEU A 172 11.60 9.05 2.90
C LEU A 172 10.33 8.63 2.14
N LEU A 173 10.35 7.50 1.42
CA LEU A 173 9.16 6.95 0.75
C LEU A 173 8.03 6.69 1.76
N VAL A 174 8.34 6.10 2.92
CA VAL A 174 7.36 5.88 3.99
C VAL A 174 6.75 7.21 4.47
N LYS A 175 7.55 8.28 4.57
CA LYS A 175 7.04 9.62 4.90
C LYS A 175 6.11 10.17 3.83
N GLU A 176 6.46 10.03 2.55
CA GLU A 176 5.59 10.45 1.44
C GLU A 176 4.25 9.69 1.47
N ILE A 177 4.28 8.36 1.66
CA ILE A 177 3.07 7.52 1.77
C ILE A 177 2.23 7.96 2.97
N ARG A 178 2.83 8.18 4.15
CA ARG A 178 2.10 8.62 5.34
C ARG A 178 1.43 9.99 5.13
N ALA A 179 2.07 10.91 4.41
CA ALA A 179 1.50 12.21 4.10
C ALA A 179 0.27 12.09 3.17
N LEU A 180 0.35 11.22 2.16
CA LEU A 180 -0.73 10.98 1.19
C LEU A 180 -1.85 10.09 1.74
N TRP A 181 -1.55 9.22 2.70
CA TRP A 181 -2.50 8.27 3.27
C TRP A 181 -2.39 8.20 4.81
N PRO A 182 -2.88 9.24 5.52
CA PRO A 182 -2.61 9.42 6.96
C PRO A 182 -3.07 8.29 7.87
N HIS A 183 -4.13 7.57 7.49
CA HIS A 183 -4.72 6.49 8.29
C HIS A 183 -4.35 5.09 7.82
N ALA A 184 -3.51 4.94 6.79
CA ALA A 184 -3.10 3.61 6.32
C ALA A 184 -2.31 2.86 7.39
N SER A 185 -2.53 1.56 7.50
CA SER A 185 -1.50 0.68 8.07
C SER A 185 -0.31 0.65 7.11
N ILE A 186 0.89 0.96 7.60
CA ILE A 186 2.12 0.88 6.81
C ILE A 186 3.04 -0.10 7.54
N THR A 187 3.33 -1.24 6.92
CA THR A 187 4.23 -2.26 7.45
C THR A 187 5.40 -2.49 6.48
N ALA A 188 6.40 -3.24 6.91
CA ALA A 188 7.48 -3.68 6.06
C ALA A 188 7.93 -5.09 6.45
N ALA A 189 8.20 -5.93 5.46
CA ALA A 189 8.95 -7.17 5.64
C ALA A 189 10.43 -6.84 5.47
N LEU A 190 11.25 -7.26 6.43
CA LEU A 190 12.68 -6.97 6.47
C LEU A 190 13.47 -8.27 6.56
N GLY A 191 14.72 -8.24 6.10
CA GLY A 191 15.66 -9.33 6.37
C GLY A 191 15.86 -9.52 7.86
N ILE A 192 16.29 -10.72 8.28
CA ILE A 192 16.51 -11.06 9.69
C ILE A 192 17.47 -10.07 10.38
N SER A 193 18.44 -9.55 9.62
CA SER A 193 19.42 -8.56 10.08
C SER A 193 18.96 -7.10 9.92
N GLY A 194 17.69 -6.87 9.54
CA GLY A 194 17.14 -5.54 9.31
C GLY A 194 17.56 -4.94 7.96
N PHE A 195 17.99 -3.68 8.00
CA PHE A 195 18.36 -2.90 6.82
C PHE A 195 19.86 -3.00 6.50
N ASN A 196 20.23 -2.90 5.23
CA ASN A 196 21.62 -2.76 4.81
C ASN A 196 21.99 -1.27 4.74
N GLY A 197 22.88 -0.81 5.62
CA GLY A 197 23.42 0.54 5.64
C GLY A 197 24.15 0.92 4.36
N ALA A 198 24.59 2.18 4.26
CA ALA A 198 25.23 2.71 3.06
C ALA A 198 26.54 2.01 2.67
N ASP A 199 27.21 1.38 3.64
CA ASP A 199 28.42 0.58 3.43
C ASP A 199 28.13 -0.87 3.01
N GLY A 200 26.85 -1.22 2.85
CA GLY A 200 26.40 -2.56 2.49
C GLY A 200 26.39 -3.56 3.65
N LYS A 201 26.69 -3.13 4.88
CA LYS A 201 26.59 -3.95 6.08
C LYS A 201 25.21 -3.80 6.72
N ASN A 202 24.83 -4.75 7.55
CA ASN A 202 23.59 -4.65 8.33
C ASN A 202 23.68 -3.46 9.30
N CYS A 203 22.56 -2.77 9.51
CA CYS A 203 22.46 -1.75 10.54
C CYS A 203 22.27 -2.40 11.91
N ASP A 204 23.20 -2.16 12.84
CA ASP A 204 23.05 -2.58 14.23
C ASP A 204 22.28 -1.52 15.08
N GLY A 205 21.94 -0.37 14.47
CA GLY A 205 21.05 0.64 15.05
C GLY A 205 20.74 1.80 14.10
N PRO A 206 19.88 2.76 14.54
CA PRO A 206 19.50 3.91 13.70
C PRO A 206 20.68 4.79 13.28
N GLY A 207 21.72 4.88 14.11
CA GLY A 207 22.92 5.66 13.80
C GLY A 207 23.64 5.17 12.55
N ASP A 208 23.78 3.86 12.41
CA ASP A 208 24.53 3.20 11.32
C ASP A 208 23.75 3.27 10.01
N CYS A 209 22.43 3.10 10.09
CA CYS A 209 21.52 3.19 8.96
C CYS A 209 21.53 4.55 8.24
N PHE A 210 21.90 5.63 8.93
CA PHE A 210 21.84 6.99 8.40
C PHE A 210 23.20 7.71 8.38
N ALA A 211 24.29 7.05 8.77
CA ALA A 211 25.62 7.65 8.93
C ALA A 211 26.15 8.29 7.62
N GLY A 212 25.77 7.78 6.45
CA GLY A 212 26.15 8.32 5.12
C GLY A 212 25.17 9.33 4.51
N ALA A 213 24.05 9.63 5.17
CA ALA A 213 22.99 10.50 4.66
C ALA A 213 23.19 11.97 5.07
N LYS A 214 23.81 12.21 6.24
CA LYS A 214 24.01 13.55 6.81
C LYS A 214 24.90 14.46 5.97
N SER A 215 25.79 13.90 5.14
CA SER A 215 26.65 14.70 4.25
C SER A 215 25.97 15.13 2.94
N ARG A 216 24.85 14.49 2.55
CA ARG A 216 24.16 14.75 1.27
C ARG A 216 22.82 15.49 1.40
N LEU A 217 22.31 15.67 2.62
CA LEU A 217 21.10 16.46 2.89
C LEU A 217 21.39 17.94 3.23
N ARG A 218 22.64 18.40 3.09
CA ARG A 218 22.94 19.83 3.07
C ARG A 218 22.72 20.34 1.65
N GLU A 219 21.54 20.92 1.42
CA GLU A 219 21.27 21.83 0.30
C GLU A 219 22.39 22.87 0.16
N PRO A 220 22.83 23.24 -1.06
CA PRO A 220 23.73 24.35 -1.27
C PRO A 220 22.94 25.66 -1.21
N HIS A 221 22.60 26.11 -0.01
CA HIS A 221 22.29 27.52 0.19
C HIS A 221 23.56 28.25 0.62
N GLY A 222 24.22 28.89 -0.34
CA GLY A 222 25.35 29.77 -0.09
C GLY A 222 26.14 30.08 -1.35
N LEU A 223 25.62 30.99 -2.17
CA LEU A 223 26.24 32.26 -2.60
C LEU A 223 25.24 33.07 -3.44
#